data_AF-A0AAD3DGC9-F1
#
_entry.id   AF-A0AAD3DGC9-F1
#
_cell.length_a   1.000
_cell.length_b   1.000
_cell.length_c   1.000
_cell.angle_alpha   90.00
_cell.angle_beta   90.00
_cell.angle_gamma   90.00
#
_symmetry.space_group_name_H-M   'P 1'
#
loop_
_entity.id
_entity.type
_entity.pdbx_description
1 polymer ?
#
loop_
_entity_poly.entity_id
_entity_poly.type
_entity_poly.pdbx_seq_one_letter_code
_entity_poly.pdbx_strand_id
1 'polypeptide(L)'
;MHRAVGPQPLRGAEHASTSGRPHYPASSACRLRGRESARWAQLESQAVAAFAAATTHSCSHRVSSTRIRGPQRLRSVEDEASAVACVEEGWCNDDIHPHPSPPEDVDPKSLIMSECTVQELASEVQALVRLVQAQQDILYSQKAQIDQLTETLLEQAQRSCTASKPGECSQRHLSPFDSQRVGYGDRRLLGLYDARFHSTHTGATPSDFRVLPSRIILVRHAESEGNVDNLLYTTMPDSQVPLTARGHMQAREAGRVIKSLMEADPGRRDDYRLFFYISPYKRSLQTYEGISSQFSSHHLLGVQEEVQLREQDFGNFQDAEGKQHEKAERLRFGRFFYRFPNGESGADVYDRITLFEDHMVRDINAGRFAGNTALVLVTHGLALRIFLMRWFHWTVDEFLSVYNPANADPLVLERTPSSTQPVPAWRHTKSLYRLTEGSMRSLRGCSPEMCSTDTLPRKSLKVSTRLL
;
A
#
# COMPACT_ATOMS: atom_id res chain seq x y z
N MET A 1 39.64 78.06 4.08
CA MET A 1 38.51 78.41 3.19
C MET A 1 37.29 77.57 3.57
N HIS A 2 36.08 77.99 3.19
CA HIS A 2 34.74 77.58 3.70
C HIS A 2 34.51 76.05 3.75
N ARG A 3 33.88 75.44 4.80
CA ARG A 3 32.49 75.55 5.35
C ARG A 3 31.40 75.08 4.35
N ALA A 4 30.31 74.37 4.72
CA ALA A 4 29.90 73.68 5.96
C ALA A 4 28.53 72.95 5.80
N VAL A 5 28.31 71.86 6.57
CA VAL A 5 27.04 71.46 7.28
C VAL A 5 25.76 71.06 6.48
N GLY A 6 25.00 70.08 7.00
CA GLY A 6 23.66 69.63 6.52
C GLY A 6 22.48 70.52 6.97
N PRO A 7 21.19 70.11 6.88
CA PRO A 7 20.62 69.10 7.81
C PRO A 7 19.36 68.31 7.31
N GLN A 8 18.73 67.54 8.22
CA GLN A 8 17.33 67.04 8.18
C GLN A 8 16.41 67.93 9.09
N PRO A 9 15.13 67.60 9.40
CA PRO A 9 13.94 67.23 8.59
C PRO A 9 12.68 68.09 8.96
N LEU A 10 11.50 67.90 8.31
CA LEU A 10 10.19 68.38 8.83
C LEU A 10 8.98 67.45 8.49
N ARG A 11 7.82 67.72 9.12
CA ARG A 11 6.69 66.79 9.40
C ARG A 11 5.35 67.12 8.68
N GLY A 12 4.49 66.10 8.52
CA GLY A 12 3.00 66.18 8.37
C GLY A 12 2.47 66.81 7.06
N ALA A 13 1.28 66.54 6.53
CA ALA A 13 0.15 65.63 6.84
C ALA A 13 -0.58 65.32 5.48
N GLU A 14 -1.77 64.73 5.30
CA GLU A 14 -2.87 64.29 6.19
C GLU A 14 -3.67 63.12 5.54
N HIS A 15 -5.01 63.10 5.61
CA HIS A 15 -5.88 62.03 5.07
C HIS A 15 -6.47 62.30 3.67
N ALA A 16 -6.61 61.25 2.85
CA ALA A 16 -7.72 61.13 1.89
C ALA A 16 -8.01 59.66 1.56
N SER A 17 -9.17 59.16 1.99
CA SER A 17 -9.70 57.85 1.60
C SER A 17 -10.56 57.97 0.33
N THR A 18 -10.29 57.16 -0.70
CA THR A 18 -11.28 56.88 -1.74
C THR A 18 -11.32 55.39 -2.09
N SER A 19 -12.53 54.85 -2.08
CA SER A 19 -12.84 53.45 -2.34
C SER A 19 -13.03 53.20 -3.84
N GLY A 20 -12.33 52.22 -4.38
CA GLY A 20 -12.48 51.76 -5.78
C GLY A 20 -12.69 50.25 -5.84
N ARG A 21 -13.95 49.80 -5.90
CA ARG A 21 -14.29 48.38 -6.14
C ARG A 21 -14.13 48.04 -7.62
N PRO A 22 -13.48 46.93 -8.00
CA PRO A 22 -13.71 46.32 -9.31
C PRO A 22 -15.04 45.54 -9.30
N HIS A 23 -15.89 45.78 -10.30
CA HIS A 23 -17.14 45.05 -10.50
C HIS A 23 -16.88 43.63 -11.04
N TYR A 24 -17.48 42.63 -10.38
CA TYR A 24 -17.70 41.30 -10.97
C TYR A 24 -19.19 41.13 -11.32
N PRO A 25 -19.54 40.59 -12.49
CA PRO A 25 -20.93 40.27 -12.82
C PRO A 25 -21.38 38.98 -12.11
N ALA A 26 -22.47 39.07 -11.35
CA ALA A 26 -23.09 37.91 -10.69
C ALA A 26 -24.42 37.56 -11.37
N SER A 27 -24.54 36.33 -11.91
CA SER A 27 -25.81 35.60 -12.01
C SER A 27 -25.60 34.12 -12.43
N SER A 28 -26.61 33.28 -12.17
CA SER A 28 -26.80 31.90 -12.67
C SER A 28 -26.27 30.66 -11.90
N ALA A 29 -25.74 30.78 -10.66
CA ALA A 29 -25.30 29.59 -9.88
C ALA A 29 -26.23 29.15 -8.71
N CYS A 30 -27.25 29.93 -8.32
CA CYS A 30 -27.98 29.72 -7.04
C CYS A 30 -29.43 29.18 -7.19
N ARG A 31 -29.75 28.41 -8.24
CA ARG A 31 -31.07 27.78 -8.43
C ARG A 31 -31.07 26.26 -8.69
N LEU A 32 -29.91 25.62 -8.69
CA LEU A 32 -29.79 24.17 -8.98
C LEU A 32 -29.65 23.28 -7.72
N ARG A 33 -29.02 23.76 -6.64
CA ARG A 33 -28.80 22.96 -5.41
C ARG A 33 -30.06 22.64 -4.58
N GLY A 34 -31.20 23.26 -4.88
CA GLY A 34 -32.46 23.03 -4.17
C GLY A 34 -33.38 21.96 -4.79
N ARG A 35 -33.06 21.46 -6.00
CA ARG A 35 -33.92 20.48 -6.72
C ARG A 35 -33.40 19.03 -6.67
N GLU A 36 -32.12 18.84 -6.37
CA GLU A 36 -31.53 17.49 -6.30
C GLU A 36 -31.76 16.85 -4.92
N SER A 37 -31.61 17.61 -3.84
CA SER A 37 -31.86 17.15 -2.46
C SER A 37 -33.31 16.66 -2.24
N ALA A 38 -34.30 17.34 -2.82
CA ALA A 38 -35.69 16.90 -2.78
C ALA A 38 -35.95 15.59 -3.57
N ARG A 39 -35.12 15.30 -4.59
CA ARG A 39 -35.23 14.10 -5.42
C ARG A 39 -34.67 12.86 -4.72
N TRP A 40 -33.59 13.01 -3.96
CA TRP A 40 -33.00 11.93 -3.17
C TRP A 40 -33.92 11.46 -2.04
N ALA A 41 -34.48 12.39 -1.26
CA ALA A 41 -35.43 12.06 -0.18
C ALA A 41 -36.68 11.31 -0.68
N GLN A 42 -37.14 11.62 -1.90
CA GLN A 42 -38.30 10.94 -2.50
C GLN A 42 -37.98 9.52 -3.01
N LEU A 43 -36.73 9.25 -3.39
CA LEU A 43 -36.26 7.91 -3.77
C LEU A 43 -36.03 7.01 -2.55
N GLU A 44 -35.48 7.54 -1.45
CA GLU A 44 -35.35 6.80 -0.18
C GLU A 44 -36.72 6.35 0.35
N SER A 45 -37.72 7.24 0.34
CA SER A 45 -39.09 6.91 0.77
C SER A 45 -39.72 5.79 -0.07
N GLN A 46 -39.45 5.73 -1.38
CA GLN A 46 -39.94 4.66 -2.25
C GLN A 46 -39.20 3.34 -2.05
N ALA A 47 -37.90 3.36 -1.76
CA ALA A 47 -37.12 2.16 -1.45
C ALA A 47 -37.56 1.49 -0.14
N VAL A 48 -37.82 2.28 0.91
CA VAL A 48 -38.31 1.77 2.20
C VAL A 48 -39.70 1.12 2.06
N ALA A 49 -40.61 1.73 1.28
CA ALA A 49 -41.93 1.17 1.01
C ALA A 49 -41.87 -0.16 0.24
N ALA A 50 -40.94 -0.29 -0.72
CA ALA A 50 -40.75 -1.53 -1.48
C ALA A 50 -40.21 -2.68 -0.61
N PHE A 51 -39.34 -2.38 0.36
CA PHE A 51 -38.77 -3.37 1.27
C PHE A 51 -39.81 -3.93 2.25
N ALA A 52 -40.69 -3.07 2.79
CA ALA A 52 -41.77 -3.47 3.69
C ALA A 52 -42.86 -4.35 3.02
N ALA A 53 -43.06 -4.20 1.70
CA ALA A 53 -43.99 -5.03 0.95
C ALA A 53 -43.48 -6.45 0.71
N ALA A 54 -42.16 -6.66 0.64
CA ALA A 54 -41.54 -7.95 0.34
C ALA A 54 -41.56 -8.95 1.52
N THR A 55 -41.58 -8.45 2.76
CA THR A 55 -41.51 -9.27 3.99
C THR A 55 -42.84 -9.86 4.45
N THR A 56 -43.97 -9.55 3.81
CA THR A 56 -45.31 -10.01 4.23
C THR A 56 -45.83 -11.26 3.48
N HIS A 57 -44.97 -11.96 2.73
CA HIS A 57 -45.34 -13.13 1.91
C HIS A 57 -44.46 -14.38 2.15
N SER A 58 -44.19 -14.73 3.41
CA SER A 58 -43.80 -16.10 3.77
C SER A 58 -43.99 -16.39 5.26
N CYS A 59 -45.11 -17.05 5.61
CA CYS A 59 -45.26 -18.09 6.64
C CYS A 59 -46.73 -18.26 7.06
N SER A 60 -47.39 -19.31 6.55
CA SER A 60 -48.62 -19.83 7.12
C SER A 60 -48.53 -21.35 7.21
N HIS A 61 -48.17 -21.86 8.38
CA HIS A 61 -48.36 -23.27 8.75
C HIS A 61 -48.72 -23.39 10.23
N ARG A 62 -49.40 -24.49 10.58
CA ARG A 62 -50.43 -24.52 11.62
C ARG A 62 -50.41 -25.84 12.40
N VAL A 63 -49.99 -25.82 13.67
CA VAL A 63 -50.08 -26.90 14.68
C VAL A 63 -50.07 -26.19 16.06
N SER A 64 -51.09 -26.07 16.92
CA SER A 64 -52.12 -26.96 17.51
C SER A 64 -51.75 -27.62 18.86
N SER A 65 -52.24 -27.03 19.97
CA SER A 65 -52.44 -27.60 21.33
C SER A 65 -51.19 -28.06 22.11
N THR A 66 -51.09 -27.99 23.44
CA THR A 66 -52.09 -28.30 24.50
C THR A 66 -51.96 -27.44 25.78
N ARG A 67 -53.04 -27.34 26.56
CA ARG A 67 -53.10 -26.75 27.93
C ARG A 67 -52.72 -27.76 29.02
N ILE A 68 -52.07 -27.30 30.09
CA ILE A 68 -52.16 -27.88 31.46
C ILE A 68 -52.41 -26.74 32.47
N ARG A 69 -53.07 -27.04 33.61
CA ARG A 69 -53.65 -26.05 34.56
C ARG A 69 -52.95 -25.98 35.93
N GLY A 70 -52.68 -24.75 36.39
CA GLY A 70 -52.82 -24.28 37.78
C GLY A 70 -51.78 -24.72 38.83
N PRO A 71 -51.92 -24.30 40.12
CA PRO A 71 -52.96 -23.43 40.70
C PRO A 71 -52.43 -22.18 41.46
N GLN A 72 -53.36 -21.44 42.08
CA GLN A 72 -53.21 -20.10 42.70
C GLN A 72 -52.55 -20.09 44.10
N ARG A 73 -52.02 -18.92 44.51
CA ARG A 73 -52.17 -18.37 45.88
C ARG A 73 -52.21 -16.82 45.86
N LEU A 74 -52.57 -16.22 47.01
CA LEU A 74 -53.27 -14.94 47.16
C LEU A 74 -52.54 -13.96 48.11
N ARG A 75 -52.94 -12.66 48.05
CA ARG A 75 -52.73 -11.53 49.02
C ARG A 75 -51.35 -10.83 48.95
N SER A 76 -51.25 -9.56 48.51
CA SER A 76 -51.70 -8.24 49.07
C SER A 76 -50.70 -7.67 50.09
N VAL A 77 -50.32 -6.37 50.13
CA VAL A 77 -51.07 -5.10 49.99
C VAL A 77 -50.14 -3.94 49.49
N GLU A 78 -50.75 -2.96 48.81
CA GLU A 78 -50.39 -1.54 48.53
C GLU A 78 -49.01 -0.94 48.91
N ASP A 79 -48.42 -0.14 47.98
CA ASP A 79 -48.44 1.33 48.10
C ASP A 79 -48.22 2.05 46.74
N GLU A 80 -48.61 3.32 46.62
CA GLU A 80 -48.83 4.05 45.35
C GLU A 80 -47.64 4.87 44.80
N ALA A 81 -47.54 5.03 43.46
CA ALA A 81 -47.67 6.35 42.76
C ALA A 81 -47.19 6.37 41.28
N SER A 82 -48.08 6.79 40.36
CA SER A 82 -47.88 7.48 39.06
C SER A 82 -46.65 7.13 38.18
N ALA A 83 -46.75 6.32 37.11
CA ALA A 83 -47.36 6.60 35.80
C ALA A 83 -46.54 7.47 34.81
N VAL A 84 -46.03 6.86 33.73
CA VAL A 84 -46.54 6.96 32.34
C VAL A 84 -45.78 5.94 31.47
N ALA A 85 -46.48 5.32 30.51
CA ALA A 85 -45.96 4.17 29.76
C ALA A 85 -45.08 4.56 28.56
N CYS A 86 -44.01 3.77 28.35
CA CYS A 86 -43.44 3.51 27.03
C CYS A 86 -43.55 2.01 26.73
N VAL A 87 -43.95 1.68 25.50
CA VAL A 87 -44.13 0.29 25.06
C VAL A 87 -42.80 -0.21 24.50
N GLU A 88 -42.17 -1.15 25.20
CA GLU A 88 -41.09 -1.97 24.63
C GLU A 88 -41.69 -3.26 24.06
N GLU A 89 -41.77 -3.35 22.73
CA GLU A 89 -41.99 -4.63 22.06
C GLU A 89 -40.68 -5.43 22.09
N GLY A 90 -40.58 -6.35 23.06
CA GLY A 90 -39.44 -7.26 23.16
C GLY A 90 -39.38 -8.24 21.99
N TRP A 91 -38.30 -8.19 21.22
CA TRP A 91 -37.88 -9.31 20.38
C TRP A 91 -37.16 -10.33 21.25
N CYS A 92 -37.85 -11.42 21.62
CA CYS A 92 -37.22 -12.54 22.31
C CYS A 92 -36.27 -13.28 21.36
N ASN A 93 -34.96 -13.10 21.54
CA ASN A 93 -33.97 -14.06 21.07
C ASN A 93 -33.88 -15.21 22.09
N ASP A 94 -34.75 -16.21 21.94
CA ASP A 94 -34.53 -17.52 22.53
C ASP A 94 -33.35 -18.20 21.79
N ASP A 95 -32.12 -17.92 22.22
CA ASP A 95 -30.91 -18.78 22.06
C ASP A 95 -29.60 -18.11 22.59
N ILE A 96 -29.67 -17.35 23.69
CA ILE A 96 -28.47 -16.88 24.41
C ILE A 96 -28.56 -17.26 25.87
N HIS A 97 -28.14 -18.49 26.19
CA HIS A 97 -27.73 -18.81 27.55
C HIS A 97 -26.45 -18.03 27.88
N PRO A 98 -26.39 -17.25 28.98
CA PRO A 98 -25.12 -16.67 29.41
C PRO A 98 -24.15 -17.80 29.75
N HIS A 99 -22.94 -17.73 29.19
CA HIS A 99 -21.85 -18.63 29.56
C HIS A 99 -21.67 -18.53 31.08
N PRO A 100 -21.64 -19.65 31.84
CA PRO A 100 -21.47 -19.58 33.28
C PRO A 100 -20.08 -18.99 33.57
N SER A 101 -20.06 -17.85 34.26
CA SER A 101 -18.84 -17.29 34.82
C SER A 101 -18.17 -18.36 35.69
N PRO A 102 -16.84 -18.57 35.58
CA PRO A 102 -16.15 -19.48 36.49
C PRO A 102 -16.30 -18.96 37.93
N PRO A 103 -16.38 -19.84 38.95
CA PRO A 103 -16.49 -19.40 40.33
C PRO A 103 -15.32 -18.51 40.74
N GLU A 104 -15.61 -17.31 41.23
CA GLU A 104 -14.65 -16.47 41.95
C GLU A 104 -14.40 -17.07 43.35
N ASP A 105 -13.62 -18.15 43.38
CA ASP A 105 -12.75 -18.56 44.51
C ASP A 105 -12.15 -19.95 44.20
N VAL A 106 -11.01 -19.95 43.49
CA VAL A 106 -10.18 -21.15 43.31
C VAL A 106 -8.84 -20.91 43.99
N ASP A 107 -8.69 -21.38 45.23
CA ASP A 107 -7.41 -21.39 45.93
C ASP A 107 -6.39 -22.19 45.09
N PRO A 108 -5.26 -21.60 44.64
CA PRO A 108 -4.24 -22.30 43.86
C PRO A 108 -3.66 -23.55 44.54
N LYS A 109 -3.83 -23.71 45.86
CA LYS A 109 -3.39 -24.90 46.60
C LYS A 109 -4.42 -26.04 46.63
N SER A 110 -5.68 -25.76 46.30
CA SER A 110 -6.75 -26.79 46.24
C SER A 110 -6.64 -27.72 45.03
N LEU A 111 -5.91 -27.32 43.99
CA LEU A 111 -5.71 -28.07 42.74
C LEU A 111 -4.55 -29.08 42.77
N ILE A 112 -3.85 -29.25 43.90
CA ILE A 112 -2.68 -30.13 44.03
C ILE A 112 -2.88 -31.15 45.17
N MET A 113 -4.04 -31.82 45.22
CA MET A 113 -4.26 -33.04 46.02
C MET A 113 -5.25 -34.01 45.34
N SER A 114 -4.90 -34.49 44.16
CA SER A 114 -5.19 -35.89 43.80
C SER A 114 -3.87 -36.58 43.49
N GLU A 115 -3.67 -37.80 44.02
CA GLU A 115 -2.56 -38.65 43.61
C GLU A 115 -2.87 -39.21 42.22
N CYS A 116 -2.74 -38.37 41.18
CA CYS A 116 -2.87 -38.79 39.79
C CYS A 116 -1.81 -39.86 39.53
N THR A 117 -2.26 -41.10 39.42
CA THR A 117 -1.40 -42.24 39.18
C THR A 117 -0.81 -42.14 37.77
N VAL A 118 0.37 -42.71 37.57
CA VAL A 118 0.98 -42.80 36.22
C VAL A 118 0.03 -43.48 35.21
N GLN A 119 -0.86 -44.35 35.71
CA GLN A 119 -1.93 -44.99 34.96
C GLN A 119 -2.97 -43.99 34.40
N GLU A 120 -3.41 -43.03 35.22
CA GLU A 120 -4.43 -42.04 34.86
C GLU A 120 -3.87 -41.04 33.84
N LEU A 121 -2.67 -40.50 34.09
CA LEU A 121 -1.98 -39.62 33.13
C LEU A 121 -1.72 -40.33 31.78
N ALA A 122 -1.34 -41.62 31.81
CA ALA A 122 -1.20 -42.42 30.59
C ALA A 122 -2.54 -42.59 29.85
N SER A 123 -3.67 -42.67 30.57
CA SER A 123 -5.00 -42.76 29.97
C SER A 123 -5.43 -41.44 29.30
N GLU A 124 -5.11 -40.28 29.91
CA GLU A 124 -5.38 -38.96 29.33
C GLU A 124 -4.52 -38.70 28.09
N VAL A 125 -3.23 -39.04 28.12
CA VAL A 125 -2.36 -38.96 26.95
C VAL A 125 -2.88 -39.85 25.82
N GLN A 126 -3.37 -41.07 26.11
CA GLN A 126 -4.01 -41.93 25.10
C GLN A 126 -5.36 -41.39 24.59
N ALA A 127 -6.08 -40.57 25.38
CA ALA A 127 -7.28 -39.88 24.92
C ALA A 127 -6.94 -38.71 23.98
N LEU A 128 -5.92 -37.91 24.33
CA LEU A 128 -5.40 -36.84 23.48
C LEU A 128 -4.83 -37.35 22.15
N VAL A 129 -4.07 -38.45 22.16
CA VAL A 129 -3.58 -39.10 20.92
C VAL A 129 -4.76 -39.53 20.03
N ARG A 130 -5.83 -40.10 20.60
CA ARG A 130 -7.04 -40.47 19.85
C ARG A 130 -7.79 -39.24 19.31
N LEU A 131 -7.85 -38.15 20.07
CA LEU A 131 -8.44 -36.88 19.62
C LEU A 131 -7.68 -36.30 18.42
N VAL A 132 -6.35 -36.22 18.51
CA VAL A 132 -5.48 -35.73 17.43
C VAL A 132 -5.61 -36.60 16.20
N GLN A 133 -5.62 -37.93 16.36
CA GLN A 133 -5.83 -38.87 15.24
C GLN A 133 -7.17 -38.62 14.54
N ALA A 134 -8.27 -38.48 15.30
CA ALA A 134 -9.59 -38.20 14.74
C ALA A 134 -9.67 -36.83 14.02
N GLN A 135 -9.00 -35.80 14.55
CA GLN A 135 -8.88 -34.50 13.86
C GLN A 135 -8.08 -34.61 12.56
N GLN A 136 -7.01 -35.42 12.56
CA GLN A 136 -6.18 -35.65 11.38
C GLN A 136 -6.95 -36.43 10.30
N ASP A 137 -7.78 -37.41 10.68
CA ASP A 137 -8.65 -38.14 9.78
C ASP A 137 -9.74 -37.23 9.16
N ILE A 138 -10.30 -36.29 9.93
CA ILE A 138 -11.22 -35.26 9.42
C ILE A 138 -10.53 -34.37 8.38
N LEU A 139 -9.30 -33.91 8.66
CA LEU A 139 -8.52 -33.09 7.71
C LEU A 139 -8.16 -33.85 6.43
N TYR A 140 -7.82 -35.14 6.53
CA TYR A 140 -7.58 -35.98 5.34
C TYR A 140 -8.87 -36.19 4.52
N SER A 141 -10.02 -36.39 5.18
CA SER A 141 -11.32 -36.49 4.51
C SER A 141 -11.70 -35.19 3.79
N GLN A 142 -11.53 -34.03 4.43
CA GLN A 142 -11.74 -32.72 3.81
C GLN A 142 -10.79 -32.48 2.65
N LYS A 143 -9.50 -32.86 2.79
CA LYS A 143 -8.54 -32.80 1.67
C LYS A 143 -8.98 -33.67 0.50
N ALA A 144 -9.41 -34.90 0.74
CA ALA A 144 -9.89 -35.79 -0.32
C ALA A 144 -11.13 -35.23 -1.04
N GLN A 145 -12.05 -34.58 -0.31
CA GLN A 145 -13.19 -33.86 -0.91
C GLN A 145 -12.74 -32.68 -1.78
N ILE A 146 -11.76 -31.90 -1.32
CA ILE A 146 -11.18 -30.78 -2.11
C ILE A 146 -10.50 -31.29 -3.38
N ASP A 147 -9.69 -32.36 -3.27
CA ASP A 147 -9.01 -32.97 -4.41
C ASP A 147 -10.04 -33.53 -5.42
N GLN A 148 -11.09 -34.23 -4.96
CA GLN A 148 -12.19 -34.74 -5.80
C GLN A 148 -12.98 -33.61 -6.48
N LEU A 149 -13.30 -32.52 -5.76
CA LEU A 149 -13.95 -31.34 -6.36
C LEU A 149 -13.04 -30.66 -7.40
N THR A 150 -11.72 -30.65 -7.17
CA THR A 150 -10.73 -30.11 -8.11
C THR A 150 -10.65 -30.95 -9.38
N GLU A 151 -10.61 -32.28 -9.27
CA GLU A 151 -10.70 -33.18 -10.43
C GLU A 151 -12.03 -33.03 -11.18
N THR A 152 -13.15 -32.92 -10.45
CA THR A 152 -14.48 -32.71 -11.06
C THR A 152 -14.53 -31.39 -11.83
N LEU A 153 -13.94 -30.31 -11.30
CA LEU A 153 -13.82 -29.02 -11.99
C LEU A 153 -12.90 -29.10 -13.22
N LEU A 154 -11.80 -29.84 -13.15
CA LEU A 154 -10.91 -30.07 -14.28
C LEU A 154 -11.59 -30.88 -15.39
N GLU A 155 -12.36 -31.91 -15.06
CA GLU A 155 -13.17 -32.65 -16.03
C GLU A 155 -14.28 -31.78 -16.66
N GLN A 156 -14.97 -30.95 -15.87
CA GLN A 156 -15.97 -29.99 -16.38
C GLN A 156 -15.33 -28.98 -17.34
N ALA A 157 -14.13 -28.48 -17.02
CA ALA A 157 -13.36 -27.59 -17.89
C ALA A 157 -12.91 -28.29 -19.19
N GLN A 158 -12.44 -29.54 -19.11
CA GLN A 158 -12.05 -30.31 -20.30
C GLN A 158 -13.25 -30.63 -21.20
N ARG A 159 -14.39 -31.04 -20.63
CA ARG A 159 -15.62 -31.32 -21.40
C ARG A 159 -16.16 -30.09 -22.11
N SER A 160 -16.06 -28.91 -21.48
CA SER A 160 -16.43 -27.64 -22.12
C SER A 160 -15.44 -27.18 -23.20
N CYS A 161 -14.16 -27.58 -23.13
CA CYS A 161 -13.20 -27.41 -24.24
C CYS A 161 -13.44 -28.34 -25.44
N THR A 162 -14.04 -29.53 -25.27
CA THR A 162 -14.25 -30.49 -26.37
C THR A 162 -15.49 -30.25 -27.25
N ALA A 163 -16.32 -29.26 -26.92
CA ALA A 163 -17.60 -29.00 -27.61
C ALA A 163 -17.52 -27.96 -28.75
N SER A 164 -16.38 -27.31 -28.97
CA SER A 164 -16.21 -26.27 -29.99
C SER A 164 -15.83 -26.83 -31.36
N LYS A 165 -16.61 -26.45 -32.39
CA LYS A 165 -16.31 -26.75 -33.80
C LYS A 165 -15.03 -25.99 -34.23
N PRO A 166 -14.26 -26.51 -35.19
CA PRO A 166 -13.06 -25.82 -35.68
C PRO A 166 -13.44 -24.53 -36.42
N GLY A 167 -13.24 -23.38 -35.77
CA GLY A 167 -13.56 -22.08 -36.35
C GLY A 167 -13.43 -20.87 -35.42
N GLU A 168 -13.54 -21.05 -34.10
CA GLU A 168 -13.51 -19.91 -33.17
C GLU A 168 -12.16 -19.72 -32.47
N CYS A 169 -11.78 -18.44 -32.37
CA CYS A 169 -10.50 -17.98 -31.84
C CYS A 169 -10.35 -18.38 -30.37
N SER A 170 -9.23 -19.03 -30.03
CA SER A 170 -8.88 -19.40 -28.66
C SER A 170 -8.83 -18.17 -27.75
N GLN A 171 -9.91 -17.92 -27.02
CA GLN A 171 -9.93 -16.93 -25.94
C GLN A 171 -8.93 -17.39 -24.88
N ARG A 172 -7.74 -16.78 -24.87
CA ARG A 172 -6.81 -16.89 -23.76
C ARG A 172 -7.57 -16.47 -22.50
N HIS A 173 -7.48 -17.27 -21.44
CA HIS A 173 -8.10 -16.94 -20.17
C HIS A 173 -7.38 -15.72 -19.58
N LEU A 174 -7.85 -14.53 -19.96
CA LEU A 174 -7.33 -13.25 -19.48
C LEU A 174 -7.42 -13.26 -17.97
N SER A 175 -6.33 -12.92 -17.27
CA SER A 175 -6.45 -12.67 -15.84
C SER A 175 -7.31 -11.42 -15.62
N PRO A 176 -7.94 -11.24 -14.45
CA PRO A 176 -8.64 -10.00 -14.12
C PRO A 176 -7.78 -8.73 -14.25
N PHE A 177 -6.44 -8.88 -14.26
CA PHE A 177 -5.49 -7.80 -14.49
C PHE A 177 -5.27 -7.51 -15.99
N ASP A 178 -5.33 -8.51 -16.86
CA ASP A 178 -5.17 -8.31 -18.31
C ASP A 178 -6.36 -7.56 -18.91
N SER A 179 -7.57 -7.76 -18.37
CA SER A 179 -8.77 -7.00 -18.76
C SER A 179 -8.78 -5.54 -18.28
N GLN A 180 -7.93 -5.19 -17.31
CA GLN A 180 -7.77 -3.81 -16.80
C GLN A 180 -6.72 -3.00 -17.58
N ARG A 181 -5.95 -3.65 -18.46
CA ARG A 181 -4.95 -2.98 -19.30
C ARG A 181 -5.64 -2.12 -20.34
N VAL A 182 -5.24 -0.86 -20.46
CA VAL A 182 -5.90 0.10 -21.38
C VAL A 182 -5.52 -0.16 -22.86
N GLY A 183 -4.75 -1.21 -23.15
CA GLY A 183 -4.47 -1.70 -24.51
C GLY A 183 -3.51 -0.85 -25.35
N TYR A 184 -3.11 0.33 -24.87
CA TYR A 184 -2.21 1.24 -25.59
C TYR A 184 -0.74 0.80 -25.64
N GLY A 185 -0.34 -0.28 -24.96
CA GLY A 185 1.05 -0.73 -24.88
C GLY A 185 2.00 0.31 -24.26
N ASP A 186 3.30 0.11 -24.39
CA ASP A 186 4.28 1.10 -23.96
C ASP A 186 4.24 2.32 -24.91
N ARG A 187 3.77 3.46 -24.40
CA ARG A 187 3.68 4.73 -25.13
C ARG A 187 5.04 5.23 -25.63
N ARG A 188 6.12 4.81 -24.97
CA ARG A 188 7.51 5.06 -25.38
C ARG A 188 7.87 4.26 -26.63
N LEU A 189 7.36 3.02 -26.75
CA LEU A 189 7.47 2.18 -27.94
C LEU A 189 6.50 2.56 -29.08
N LEU A 190 5.49 3.39 -28.82
CA LEU A 190 4.61 3.94 -29.87
C LEU A 190 5.03 5.34 -30.35
N GLY A 191 6.09 5.92 -29.78
CA GLY A 191 6.51 7.29 -30.05
C GLY A 191 5.54 8.36 -29.51
N LEU A 192 4.54 7.97 -28.70
CA LEU A 192 3.57 8.88 -28.08
C LEU A 192 4.15 9.59 -26.83
N TYR A 193 5.30 9.13 -26.34
CA TYR A 193 6.11 9.84 -25.37
C TYR A 193 7.24 10.61 -26.08
N ASP A 194 7.12 11.94 -26.10
CA ASP A 194 8.14 12.82 -26.65
C ASP A 194 8.94 13.49 -25.51
N ALA A 195 10.16 13.01 -25.29
CA ALA A 195 11.09 13.57 -24.30
C ALA A 195 11.50 15.03 -24.60
N ARG A 196 11.05 15.62 -25.72
CA ARG A 196 11.27 17.04 -26.06
C ARG A 196 10.25 18.00 -25.43
N PHE A 197 9.17 17.51 -24.82
CA PHE A 197 8.14 18.34 -24.18
C PHE A 197 8.02 18.13 -22.66
N HIS A 198 8.91 17.34 -22.07
CA HIS A 198 9.16 17.34 -20.62
C HIS A 198 10.32 18.29 -20.28
N SER A 199 10.66 18.44 -19.00
CA SER A 199 11.81 19.21 -18.48
C SER A 199 13.19 18.67 -18.89
N THR A 200 13.22 17.88 -19.97
CA THR A 200 14.30 17.05 -20.49
C THR A 200 14.83 17.55 -21.84
N HIS A 201 14.29 18.65 -22.38
CA HIS A 201 14.62 19.15 -23.72
C HIS A 201 15.64 20.29 -23.75
N THR A 202 16.29 20.41 -24.91
CA THR A 202 17.56 21.07 -25.09
C THR A 202 17.40 22.43 -25.76
N GLY A 203 17.70 23.51 -25.03
CA GLY A 203 17.90 24.85 -25.58
C GLY A 203 19.07 25.51 -24.85
N ALA A 204 20.15 25.80 -25.56
CA ALA A 204 21.38 26.43 -25.06
C ALA A 204 21.89 25.90 -23.70
N THR A 205 22.56 24.74 -23.70
CA THR A 205 23.07 24.13 -22.46
C THR A 205 24.60 24.03 -22.45
N PRO A 206 25.27 24.46 -21.36
CA PRO A 206 26.71 24.22 -21.16
C PRO A 206 27.04 22.73 -21.12
N SER A 207 28.34 22.42 -21.17
CA SER A 207 28.86 21.10 -20.79
C SER A 207 28.35 20.68 -19.40
N ASP A 208 28.02 19.40 -19.24
CA ASP A 208 27.41 18.88 -18.03
C ASP A 208 28.42 18.78 -16.87
N PHE A 209 28.51 19.85 -16.09
CA PHE A 209 29.38 19.95 -14.92
C PHE A 209 28.79 19.34 -13.64
N ARG A 210 27.63 18.66 -13.69
CA ARG A 210 27.01 18.10 -12.47
C ARG A 210 27.86 16.99 -11.86
N VAL A 211 28.14 17.12 -10.56
CA VAL A 211 28.71 16.04 -9.76
C VAL A 211 27.56 15.15 -9.27
N LEU A 212 27.40 14.00 -9.92
CA LEU A 212 26.32 13.06 -9.65
C LEU A 212 26.80 11.91 -8.76
N PRO A 213 25.95 11.40 -7.83
CA PRO A 213 26.18 10.14 -7.14
C PRO A 213 26.67 9.02 -8.06
N SER A 214 27.51 8.15 -7.51
CA SER A 214 27.96 6.93 -8.19
C SER A 214 26.81 5.95 -8.41
N ARG A 215 25.91 5.84 -7.41
CA ARG A 215 24.81 4.88 -7.33
C ARG A 215 23.63 5.45 -6.55
N ILE A 216 22.44 4.98 -6.87
CA ILE A 216 21.23 5.13 -6.05
C ILE A 216 20.75 3.71 -5.72
N ILE A 217 20.65 3.38 -4.43
CA ILE A 217 20.36 2.04 -3.93
C ILE A 217 19.01 2.09 -3.22
N LEU A 218 18.03 1.33 -3.70
CA LEU A 218 16.70 1.22 -3.11
C LEU A 218 16.63 -0.06 -2.28
N VAL A 219 16.19 0.04 -1.03
CA VAL A 219 16.05 -1.13 -0.14
C VAL A 219 14.65 -1.13 0.43
N ARG A 220 13.88 -2.19 0.14
CA ARG A 220 12.64 -2.49 0.86
C ARG A 220 13.00 -2.91 2.29
N HIS A 221 12.25 -2.45 3.29
CA HIS A 221 12.44 -2.86 4.67
C HIS A 221 12.57 -4.39 4.83
N ALA A 222 13.34 -4.82 5.83
CA ALA A 222 13.48 -6.22 6.18
C ALA A 222 12.16 -6.81 6.72
N GLU A 223 12.08 -8.13 6.92
CA GLU A 223 10.87 -8.80 7.41
C GLU A 223 10.36 -8.17 8.72
N SER A 224 9.11 -7.70 8.70
CA SER A 224 8.44 -7.09 9.86
C SER A 224 7.43 -8.04 10.47
N GLU A 225 7.04 -7.81 11.73
CA GLU A 225 6.01 -8.61 12.40
C GLU A 225 4.70 -8.61 11.57
N GLY A 226 4.32 -7.46 10.99
CA GLY A 226 3.19 -7.33 10.05
C GLY A 226 3.35 -8.06 8.69
N ASN A 227 4.51 -8.63 8.39
CA ASN A 227 4.70 -9.55 7.25
C ASN A 227 4.47 -11.02 7.64
N VAL A 228 4.64 -11.35 8.93
CA VAL A 228 4.38 -12.69 9.49
C VAL A 228 2.90 -12.80 9.87
N ASP A 229 2.38 -11.82 10.61
CA ASP A 229 0.98 -11.74 11.01
C ASP A 229 0.32 -10.45 10.49
N ASN A 230 -0.69 -10.62 9.61
CA ASN A 230 -1.46 -9.50 9.07
C ASN A 230 -2.51 -8.97 10.06
N LEU A 231 -2.83 -9.68 11.15
CA LEU A 231 -3.75 -9.23 12.18
C LEU A 231 -3.14 -8.14 13.06
N LEU A 232 -1.80 -8.04 13.14
CA LEU A 232 -1.12 -7.00 13.91
C LEU A 232 -1.60 -5.56 13.56
N TYR A 233 -2.01 -5.32 12.31
CA TYR A 233 -2.54 -4.03 11.86
C TYR A 233 -3.92 -3.66 12.46
N THR A 234 -4.60 -4.58 13.15
CA THR A 234 -5.85 -4.26 13.87
C THR A 234 -5.58 -3.52 15.19
N THR A 235 -4.40 -3.70 15.80
CA THR A 235 -4.06 -3.18 17.14
C THR A 235 -2.81 -2.31 17.17
N MET A 236 -1.91 -2.43 16.18
CA MET A 236 -0.69 -1.65 16.06
C MET A 236 -0.76 -0.72 14.83
N PRO A 237 -0.52 0.60 14.98
CA PRO A 237 -0.40 1.49 13.83
C PRO A 237 0.72 1.05 12.88
N ASP A 238 0.49 1.06 11.57
CA ASP A 238 1.45 0.55 10.58
C ASP A 238 2.85 1.17 10.76
N SER A 239 2.92 2.48 11.04
CA SER A 239 4.17 3.20 11.28
C SER A 239 5.01 2.66 12.45
N GLN A 240 4.39 1.97 13.41
CA GLN A 240 5.02 1.43 14.62
C GLN A 240 5.37 -0.06 14.52
N VAL A 241 4.98 -0.75 13.45
CA VAL A 241 5.28 -2.18 13.26
C VAL A 241 6.79 -2.42 13.15
N PRO A 242 7.38 -3.23 14.06
CA PRO A 242 8.83 -3.47 14.10
C PRO A 242 9.27 -4.59 13.14
N LEU A 243 10.59 -4.71 12.97
CA LEU A 243 11.23 -5.88 12.38
C LEU A 243 11.13 -7.13 13.26
N THR A 244 11.06 -8.30 12.62
CA THR A 244 11.28 -9.58 13.31
C THR A 244 12.76 -9.77 13.64
N ALA A 245 13.09 -10.74 14.50
CA ALA A 245 14.48 -11.15 14.72
C ALA A 245 15.20 -11.56 13.41
N ARG A 246 14.47 -12.20 12.48
CA ARG A 246 14.96 -12.52 11.13
C ARG A 246 15.13 -11.28 10.27
N GLY A 247 14.21 -10.31 10.37
CA GLY A 247 14.33 -9.00 9.74
C GLY A 247 15.59 -8.25 10.13
N HIS A 248 15.93 -8.20 11.43
CA HIS A 248 17.19 -7.60 11.88
C HIS A 248 18.44 -8.29 11.28
N MET A 249 18.40 -9.62 11.05
CA MET A 249 19.48 -10.34 10.38
C MET A 249 19.55 -10.05 8.88
N GLN A 250 18.40 -9.99 8.20
CA GLN A 250 18.31 -9.57 6.80
C GLN A 250 18.86 -8.15 6.58
N ALA A 251 18.53 -7.20 7.46
CA ALA A 251 19.01 -5.82 7.38
C ALA A 251 20.54 -5.71 7.51
N ARG A 252 21.16 -6.50 8.41
CA ARG A 252 22.62 -6.60 8.52
C ARG A 252 23.24 -7.20 7.26
N GLU A 253 22.61 -8.22 6.68
CA GLU A 253 23.11 -8.85 5.44
C GLU A 253 23.03 -7.89 4.24
N ALA A 254 21.94 -7.14 4.11
CA ALA A 254 21.82 -6.06 3.12
C ALA A 254 22.97 -5.04 3.27
N GLY A 255 23.35 -4.70 4.50
CA GLY A 255 24.52 -3.86 4.77
C GLY A 255 25.84 -4.47 4.25
N ARG A 256 26.05 -5.78 4.38
CA ARG A 256 27.23 -6.47 3.84
C ARG A 256 27.24 -6.48 2.32
N VAL A 257 26.09 -6.76 1.69
CA VAL A 257 25.93 -6.72 0.23
C VAL A 257 26.25 -5.33 -0.32
N ILE A 258 25.70 -4.27 0.30
CA ILE A 258 25.98 -2.88 -0.09
C ILE A 258 27.45 -2.54 0.14
N LYS A 259 28.06 -3.00 1.25
CA LYS A 259 29.49 -2.78 1.52
C LYS A 259 30.38 -3.42 0.46
N SER A 260 30.15 -4.70 0.14
CA SER A 260 30.86 -5.40 -0.93
C SER A 260 30.71 -4.72 -2.29
N LEU A 261 29.52 -4.19 -2.61
CA LEU A 261 29.27 -3.41 -3.83
C LEU A 261 30.07 -2.10 -3.88
N MET A 262 30.20 -1.39 -2.76
CA MET A 262 30.95 -0.13 -2.70
C MET A 262 32.47 -0.37 -2.70
N GLU A 263 32.94 -1.45 -2.08
CA GLU A 263 34.35 -1.86 -2.05
C GLU A 263 34.83 -2.54 -3.35
N ALA A 264 33.93 -2.90 -4.27
CA ALA A 264 34.25 -3.62 -5.50
C ALA A 264 35.03 -2.80 -6.55
N ASP A 265 35.16 -1.48 -6.39
CA ASP A 265 36.00 -0.62 -7.23
C ASP A 265 37.39 -0.44 -6.56
N PRO A 266 38.46 -1.12 -7.02
CA PRO A 266 39.75 -1.12 -6.35
C PRO A 266 40.41 0.26 -6.29
N GLY A 267 40.07 1.16 -7.24
CA GLY A 267 40.60 2.52 -7.29
C GLY A 267 39.89 3.51 -6.37
N ARG A 268 38.79 3.10 -5.72
CA ARG A 268 37.91 3.99 -4.92
C ARG A 268 37.42 3.36 -3.62
N ARG A 269 37.99 2.23 -3.22
CA ARG A 269 37.55 1.39 -2.10
C ARG A 269 37.43 2.16 -0.77
N ASP A 270 38.33 3.08 -0.49
CA ASP A 270 38.41 3.74 0.83
C ASP A 270 37.73 5.12 0.87
N ASP A 271 37.34 5.69 -0.28
CA ASP A 271 36.79 7.06 -0.40
C ASP A 271 35.27 7.09 -0.70
N TYR A 272 34.58 5.95 -0.62
CA TYR A 272 33.13 5.97 -0.79
C TYR A 272 32.40 6.58 0.42
N ARG A 273 31.26 7.21 0.13
CA ARG A 273 30.35 7.78 1.12
C ARG A 273 28.91 7.32 0.88
N LEU A 274 28.14 7.14 1.95
CA LEU A 274 26.72 6.80 1.90
C LEU A 274 25.90 7.91 2.53
N PHE A 275 24.88 8.37 1.81
CA PHE A 275 23.84 9.24 2.37
C PHE A 275 22.51 8.51 2.34
N PHE A 276 21.82 8.48 3.47
CA PHE A 276 20.58 7.72 3.63
C PHE A 276 19.36 8.63 3.58
N TYR A 277 18.36 8.23 2.79
CA TYR A 277 16.99 8.71 2.92
C TYR A 277 16.14 7.57 3.49
N ILE A 278 15.41 7.81 4.58
CA ILE A 278 14.65 6.76 5.27
C ILE A 278 13.18 7.15 5.41
N SER A 279 12.30 6.16 5.29
CA SER A 279 10.91 6.31 5.72
C SER A 279 10.82 6.43 7.25
N PRO A 280 9.92 7.26 7.81
CA PRO A 280 9.69 7.40 9.26
C PRO A 280 9.13 6.15 9.96
N TYR A 281 8.84 5.07 9.22
CA TYR A 281 8.25 3.87 9.80
C TYR A 281 9.31 3.03 10.51
N LYS A 282 8.97 2.49 11.68
CA LYS A 282 9.88 1.77 12.58
C LYS A 282 10.65 0.65 11.90
N ARG A 283 9.98 -0.19 11.10
CA ARG A 283 10.62 -1.24 10.27
C ARG A 283 11.68 -0.71 9.30
N SER A 284 11.50 0.49 8.74
CA SER A 284 12.48 1.12 7.84
C SER A 284 13.66 1.71 8.61
N LEU A 285 13.41 2.38 9.73
CA LEU A 285 14.45 2.85 10.65
C LEU A 285 15.33 1.69 11.13
N GLN A 286 14.73 0.61 11.63
CA GLN A 286 15.45 -0.59 12.08
C GLN A 286 16.17 -1.32 10.94
N THR A 287 15.68 -1.23 9.69
CA THR A 287 16.40 -1.74 8.53
C THR A 287 17.64 -0.88 8.24
N TYR A 288 17.51 0.45 8.34
CA TYR A 288 18.63 1.38 8.24
C TYR A 288 19.68 1.15 9.33
N GLU A 289 19.28 0.93 10.59
CA GLU A 289 20.20 0.58 11.70
C GLU A 289 20.99 -0.70 11.39
N GLY A 290 20.30 -1.74 10.89
CA GLY A 290 20.94 -2.98 10.45
C GLY A 290 21.97 -2.77 9.33
N ILE A 291 21.63 -1.98 8.30
CA ILE A 291 22.52 -1.66 7.18
C ILE A 291 23.72 -0.83 7.63
N SER A 292 23.46 0.31 8.29
CA SER A 292 24.49 1.28 8.71
C SER A 292 25.49 0.67 9.70
N SER A 293 25.08 -0.28 10.55
CA SER A 293 25.97 -1.00 11.47
C SER A 293 27.11 -1.79 10.81
N GLN A 294 27.06 -2.03 9.49
CA GLN A 294 28.14 -2.71 8.76
C GLN A 294 29.25 -1.75 8.28
N PHE A 295 29.03 -0.43 8.42
CA PHE A 295 29.94 0.62 7.98
C PHE A 295 30.54 1.37 9.17
N SER A 296 31.81 1.76 9.03
CA SER A 296 32.45 2.73 9.93
C SER A 296 31.90 4.13 9.69
N SER A 297 31.85 4.95 10.75
CA SER A 297 31.29 6.30 10.73
C SER A 297 31.86 7.20 9.63
N HIS A 298 33.13 7.04 9.23
CA HIS A 298 33.74 7.84 8.18
C HIS A 298 33.09 7.66 6.79
N HIS A 299 32.46 6.50 6.52
CA HIS A 299 31.70 6.28 5.28
C HIS A 299 30.28 6.87 5.33
N LEU A 300 29.75 7.19 6.51
CA LEU A 300 28.38 7.67 6.70
C LEU A 300 28.36 9.21 6.59
N LEU A 301 27.86 9.73 5.47
CA LEU A 301 27.74 11.17 5.25
C LEU A 301 26.57 11.79 6.02
N GLY A 302 25.49 11.04 6.21
CA GLY A 302 24.32 11.46 6.96
C GLY A 302 23.09 10.61 6.67
N VAL A 303 22.01 10.90 7.41
CA VAL A 303 20.69 10.33 7.23
C VAL A 303 19.65 11.44 7.27
N GLN A 304 18.62 11.34 6.43
CA GLN A 304 17.49 12.25 6.38
C GLN A 304 16.19 11.43 6.33
N GLU A 305 15.27 11.74 7.25
CA GLU A 305 13.94 11.14 7.25
C GLU A 305 13.04 11.84 6.23
N GLU A 306 12.29 11.07 5.45
CA GLU A 306 11.43 11.54 4.38
C GLU A 306 10.04 10.90 4.50
N VAL A 307 9.06 11.69 4.93
CA VAL A 307 7.68 11.25 5.17
C VAL A 307 7.00 10.76 3.88
N GLN A 308 7.48 11.22 2.72
CA GLN A 308 7.09 10.82 1.38
C GLN A 308 7.52 9.39 1.03
N LEU A 309 8.50 8.79 1.74
CA LEU A 309 8.97 7.42 1.52
C LEU A 309 8.19 6.34 2.29
N ARG A 310 7.10 6.69 2.99
CA ARG A 310 6.19 5.73 3.68
C ARG A 310 5.48 4.77 2.72
N GLU A 311 4.98 3.64 3.22
CA GLU A 311 4.19 2.69 2.41
C GLU A 311 2.83 3.29 2.02
N GLN A 312 2.11 2.68 1.08
CA GLN A 312 0.70 2.99 0.82
C GLN A 312 -0.11 2.93 2.12
N ASP A 313 -0.80 4.01 2.45
CA ASP A 313 -1.77 4.02 3.54
C ASP A 313 -3.00 3.17 3.19
N PHE A 314 -3.39 2.27 4.09
CA PHE A 314 -4.56 1.38 3.96
C PHE A 314 -5.69 1.79 4.91
N GLY A 315 -5.69 3.04 5.39
CA GLY A 315 -6.54 3.49 6.49
C GLY A 315 -5.89 3.20 7.86
N ASN A 316 -6.58 3.64 8.91
CA ASN A 316 -6.10 3.62 10.31
C ASN A 316 -5.92 2.19 10.88
N PHE A 317 -6.75 1.80 11.86
CA PHE A 317 -6.83 0.40 12.27
C PHE A 317 -7.62 -0.39 11.24
N GLN A 318 -7.21 -1.64 11.09
CA GLN A 318 -7.29 -2.34 9.83
C GLN A 318 -8.01 -3.67 10.03
N ASP A 319 -9.32 -3.60 10.23
CA ASP A 319 -10.16 -4.72 10.64
C ASP A 319 -10.10 -5.88 9.62
N ALA A 320 -10.16 -7.11 10.12
CA ALA A 320 -9.83 -8.28 9.31
C ALA A 320 -10.86 -8.59 8.21
N GLU A 321 -12.13 -8.24 8.42
CA GLU A 321 -13.25 -8.53 7.51
C GLU A 321 -13.37 -7.46 6.43
N GLY A 322 -13.36 -6.17 6.80
CA GLY A 322 -13.25 -5.02 5.92
C GLY A 322 -12.02 -5.14 5.01
N LYS A 323 -10.86 -5.51 5.56
CA LYS A 323 -9.65 -5.84 4.77
C LYS A 323 -9.87 -6.91 3.70
N GLN A 324 -10.71 -7.92 3.94
CA GLN A 324 -11.02 -8.93 2.94
C GLN A 324 -11.92 -8.36 1.85
N HIS A 325 -12.94 -7.58 2.25
CA HIS A 325 -13.83 -6.88 1.32
C HIS A 325 -13.06 -5.91 0.41
N GLU A 326 -12.24 -5.02 0.98
CA GLU A 326 -11.39 -4.08 0.25
C GLU A 326 -10.42 -4.79 -0.71
N LYS A 327 -9.82 -5.92 -0.30
CA LYS A 327 -8.95 -6.71 -1.18
C LYS A 327 -9.74 -7.28 -2.37
N ALA A 328 -10.95 -7.78 -2.14
CA ALA A 328 -11.82 -8.30 -3.20
C ALA A 328 -12.30 -7.19 -4.15
N GLU A 329 -12.66 -6.03 -3.61
CA GLU A 329 -13.03 -4.85 -4.40
C GLU A 329 -11.84 -4.33 -5.22
N ARG A 330 -10.66 -4.20 -4.61
CA ARG A 330 -9.41 -3.80 -5.29
C ARG A 330 -9.05 -4.69 -6.47
N LEU A 331 -9.32 -6.00 -6.38
CA LEU A 331 -9.10 -6.94 -7.48
C LEU A 331 -10.02 -6.62 -8.67
N ARG A 332 -11.28 -6.24 -8.40
CA ARG A 332 -12.27 -5.87 -9.42
C ARG A 332 -12.03 -4.48 -10.02
N PHE A 333 -11.70 -3.50 -9.17
CA PHE A 333 -11.49 -2.09 -9.55
C PHE A 333 -10.14 -1.83 -10.24
N GLY A 334 -9.06 -2.42 -9.71
CA GLY A 334 -7.72 -2.30 -10.25
C GLY A 334 -6.70 -1.76 -9.25
N ARG A 335 -5.56 -2.46 -9.13
CA ARG A 335 -4.62 -2.33 -8.00
C ARG A 335 -3.95 -0.96 -7.85
N PHE A 336 -3.85 -0.16 -8.93
CA PHE A 336 -3.18 1.15 -8.93
C PHE A 336 -4.12 2.30 -8.58
N PHE A 337 -5.33 2.33 -9.14
CA PHE A 337 -6.29 3.43 -8.93
C PHE A 337 -7.25 3.21 -7.76
N TYR A 338 -7.39 1.97 -7.26
CA TYR A 338 -8.21 1.72 -6.08
C TYR A 338 -7.66 2.48 -4.86
N ARG A 339 -8.52 3.28 -4.23
CA ARG A 339 -8.25 4.03 -3.02
C ARG A 339 -8.91 3.33 -1.84
N PHE A 340 -8.12 3.02 -0.82
CA PHE A 340 -8.66 2.44 0.41
C PHE A 340 -9.50 3.47 1.19
N PRO A 341 -10.56 3.06 1.90
CA PRO A 341 -11.26 3.90 2.87
C PRO A 341 -10.29 4.56 3.85
N ASN A 342 -10.31 5.90 3.93
CA ASN A 342 -9.36 6.71 4.72
C ASN A 342 -7.86 6.52 4.38
N GLY A 343 -7.52 5.85 3.27
CA GLY A 343 -6.15 5.57 2.85
C GLY A 343 -5.77 6.21 1.50
N GLU A 344 -4.70 5.69 0.92
CA GLU A 344 -4.11 6.12 -0.35
C GLU A 344 -4.46 5.13 -1.48
N SER A 345 -4.52 5.61 -2.72
CA SER A 345 -4.37 4.79 -3.93
C SER A 345 -2.90 4.78 -4.38
N GLY A 346 -2.56 3.90 -5.33
CA GLY A 346 -1.23 3.94 -5.97
C GLY A 346 -0.95 5.26 -6.71
N ALA A 347 -1.98 5.97 -7.17
CA ALA A 347 -1.82 7.29 -7.78
C ALA A 347 -1.42 8.36 -6.73
N ASP A 348 -1.99 8.33 -5.52
CA ASP A 348 -1.61 9.28 -4.46
C ASP A 348 -0.17 9.05 -3.98
N VAL A 349 0.24 7.78 -3.91
CA VAL A 349 1.64 7.41 -3.62
C VAL A 349 2.57 7.93 -4.73
N TYR A 350 2.16 7.84 -6.00
CA TYR A 350 2.91 8.37 -7.16
C TYR A 350 3.12 9.90 -7.09
N ASP A 351 2.10 10.65 -6.66
CA ASP A 351 2.21 12.11 -6.53
C ASP A 351 3.18 12.51 -5.41
N ARG A 352 3.10 11.88 -4.22
CA ARG A 352 4.06 12.20 -3.14
C ARG A 352 5.49 11.74 -3.42
N ILE A 353 5.67 10.61 -4.11
CA ILE A 353 7.00 10.15 -4.54
C ILE A 353 7.57 11.08 -5.61
N THR A 354 6.74 11.65 -6.50
CA THR A 354 7.17 12.68 -7.46
C THR A 354 7.75 13.90 -6.74
N LEU A 355 7.09 14.41 -5.69
CA LEU A 355 7.60 15.54 -4.90
C LEU A 355 8.96 15.23 -4.24
N PHE A 356 9.15 14.02 -3.73
CA PHE A 356 10.43 13.57 -3.17
C PHE A 356 11.51 13.45 -4.24
N GLU A 357 11.23 12.85 -5.40
CA GLU A 357 12.20 12.75 -6.50
C GLU A 357 12.63 14.12 -7.02
N ASP A 358 11.70 15.07 -7.14
CA ASP A 358 12.01 16.43 -7.59
C ASP A 358 12.84 17.20 -6.55
N HIS A 359 12.72 16.87 -5.26
CA HIS A 359 13.62 17.34 -4.20
C HIS A 359 15.01 16.70 -4.29
N MET A 360 15.08 15.36 -4.34
CA MET A 360 16.34 14.63 -4.44
C MET A 360 17.14 15.01 -5.70
N VAL A 361 16.47 15.20 -6.85
CA VAL A 361 17.13 15.65 -8.09
C VAL A 361 17.64 17.09 -7.98
N ARG A 362 16.97 17.99 -7.26
CA ARG A 362 17.49 19.34 -6.99
C ARG A 362 18.75 19.29 -6.14
N ASP A 363 18.77 18.47 -5.09
CA ASP A 363 19.96 18.28 -4.23
C ASP A 363 21.15 17.69 -4.99
N ILE A 364 20.91 16.68 -5.84
CA ILE A 364 21.91 16.12 -6.75
C ILE A 364 22.46 17.21 -7.69
N ASN A 365 21.58 18.00 -8.31
CA ASN A 365 21.97 19.06 -9.26
C ASN A 365 22.69 20.23 -8.57
N ALA A 366 22.42 20.48 -7.28
CA ALA A 366 23.14 21.45 -6.45
C ALA A 366 24.52 20.94 -5.97
N GLY A 367 24.88 19.69 -6.28
CA GLY A 367 26.16 19.10 -5.89
C GLY A 367 26.24 18.62 -4.44
N ARG A 368 25.10 18.49 -3.73
CA ARG A 368 25.03 18.03 -2.32
C ARG A 368 25.74 16.68 -2.10
N PHE A 369 25.78 15.85 -3.14
CA PHE A 369 26.29 14.47 -3.11
C PHE A 369 27.51 14.29 -4.01
N ALA A 370 28.45 15.23 -3.93
CA ALA A 370 29.72 15.18 -4.65
C ALA A 370 30.61 13.98 -4.23
N GLY A 371 31.66 13.71 -5.01
CA GLY A 371 32.62 12.62 -4.74
C GLY A 371 32.06 11.23 -5.04
N ASN A 372 32.66 10.19 -4.44
CA ASN A 372 32.25 8.79 -4.61
C ASN A 372 31.04 8.44 -3.70
N THR A 373 30.01 9.29 -3.72
CA THR A 373 28.82 9.15 -2.87
C THR A 373 27.81 8.17 -3.50
N ALA A 374 27.15 7.36 -2.68
CA ALA A 374 25.97 6.58 -3.03
C ALA A 374 24.77 7.04 -2.17
N LEU A 375 23.60 7.16 -2.80
CA LEU A 375 22.35 7.41 -2.09
C LEU A 375 21.71 6.07 -1.72
N VAL A 376 21.24 5.90 -0.49
CA VAL A 376 20.53 4.69 -0.05
C VAL A 376 19.15 5.05 0.48
N LEU A 377 18.10 4.56 -0.18
CA LEU A 377 16.71 4.84 0.13
C LEU A 377 16.10 3.62 0.82
N VAL A 378 15.80 3.72 2.12
CA VAL A 378 15.19 2.63 2.90
C VAL A 378 13.68 2.88 3.05
N THR A 379 12.89 2.09 2.32
CA THR A 379 11.46 2.34 2.06
C THR A 379 10.66 1.02 1.99
N HIS A 380 9.53 0.99 1.31
CA HIS A 380 8.54 -0.10 1.33
C HIS A 380 8.25 -0.64 -0.07
N GLY A 381 7.39 -1.67 -0.15
CA GLY A 381 7.19 -2.45 -1.37
C GLY A 381 6.50 -1.68 -2.50
N LEU A 382 5.42 -0.94 -2.20
CA LEU A 382 4.76 -0.11 -3.21
C LEU A 382 5.56 1.15 -3.50
N ALA A 383 5.99 1.85 -2.45
CA ALA A 383 6.76 3.09 -2.56
C ALA A 383 8.03 2.94 -3.43
N LEU A 384 8.79 1.85 -3.25
CA LEU A 384 9.96 1.52 -4.09
C LEU A 384 9.59 1.30 -5.56
N ARG A 385 8.54 0.53 -5.85
CA ARG A 385 8.11 0.31 -7.25
C ARG A 385 7.57 1.57 -7.90
N ILE A 386 6.94 2.45 -7.11
CA ILE A 386 6.44 3.74 -7.59
C ILE A 386 7.59 4.71 -7.86
N PHE A 387 8.64 4.71 -7.04
CA PHE A 387 9.89 5.41 -7.34
C PHE A 387 10.47 4.92 -8.67
N LEU A 388 10.57 3.61 -8.90
CA LEU A 388 11.06 3.08 -10.18
C LEU A 388 10.16 3.46 -11.37
N MET A 389 8.83 3.41 -11.19
CA MET A 389 7.85 3.87 -12.17
C MET A 389 8.03 5.34 -12.53
N ARG A 390 8.21 6.22 -11.53
CA ARG A 390 8.36 7.66 -11.74
C ARG A 390 9.74 8.05 -12.26
N TRP A 391 10.78 7.29 -11.88
CA TRP A 391 12.16 7.46 -12.33
C TRP A 391 12.35 7.06 -13.80
N PHE A 392 11.81 5.89 -14.18
CA PHE A 392 11.97 5.32 -15.52
C PHE A 392 10.77 5.57 -16.47
N HIS A 393 9.79 6.35 -16.02
CA HIS A 393 8.57 6.68 -16.75
C HIS A 393 7.79 5.45 -17.22
N TRP A 394 7.61 4.45 -16.35
CA TRP A 394 6.76 3.31 -16.64
C TRP A 394 5.30 3.74 -16.78
N THR A 395 4.61 3.11 -17.73
CA THR A 395 3.15 3.10 -17.81
C THR A 395 2.54 2.36 -16.61
N VAL A 396 1.23 2.55 -16.38
CA VAL A 396 0.49 1.81 -15.34
C VAL A 396 0.51 0.30 -15.64
N ASP A 397 0.37 -0.10 -16.91
CA ASP A 397 0.47 -1.49 -17.37
C ASP A 397 1.81 -2.15 -17.00
N GLU A 398 2.91 -1.43 -17.23
CA GLU A 398 4.26 -1.87 -16.86
C GLU A 398 4.40 -1.98 -15.34
N PHE A 399 3.98 -0.96 -14.58
CA PHE A 399 4.00 -0.99 -13.12
C PHE A 399 3.19 -2.16 -12.52
N LEU A 400 2.01 -2.45 -13.08
CA LEU A 400 1.16 -3.57 -12.65
C LEU A 400 1.80 -4.94 -12.92
N SER A 401 2.71 -5.02 -13.89
CA SER A 401 3.47 -6.22 -14.22
C SER A 401 4.63 -6.49 -13.25
N VAL A 402 5.13 -5.47 -12.53
CA VAL A 402 6.29 -5.58 -11.63
C VAL A 402 5.87 -5.97 -10.20
N TYR A 403 6.53 -6.99 -9.64
CA TYR A 403 6.32 -7.49 -8.28
C TYR A 403 7.23 -6.79 -7.26
N ASN A 404 6.80 -6.72 -5.99
CA ASN A 404 7.65 -6.21 -4.90
C ASN A 404 8.96 -7.03 -4.83
N PRO A 405 10.14 -6.40 -4.64
CA PRO A 405 11.36 -7.13 -4.32
C PRO A 405 11.25 -7.82 -2.96
N ALA A 406 12.19 -8.73 -2.69
CA ALA A 406 12.30 -9.39 -1.39
C ALA A 406 12.61 -8.36 -0.27
N ASN A 407 12.31 -8.73 0.97
CA ASN A 407 12.64 -7.93 2.14
C ASN A 407 14.17 -7.77 2.27
N ALA A 408 14.63 -6.54 2.45
CA ALA A 408 16.04 -6.14 2.50
C ALA A 408 16.91 -6.48 1.27
N ASP A 409 16.33 -6.74 0.10
CA ASP A 409 17.10 -6.95 -1.15
C ASP A 409 17.49 -5.59 -1.78
N PRO A 410 18.78 -5.24 -1.92
CA PRO A 410 19.20 -3.95 -2.46
C PRO A 410 19.09 -3.88 -3.98
N LEU A 411 18.24 -2.98 -4.49
CA LEU A 411 18.17 -2.67 -5.92
C LEU A 411 19.07 -1.47 -6.26
N VAL A 412 20.04 -1.67 -7.14
CA VAL A 412 21.08 -0.70 -7.48
C VAL A 412 20.77 -0.09 -8.84
N LEU A 413 20.60 1.24 -8.86
CA LEU A 413 20.72 2.06 -10.04
C LEU A 413 22.17 2.55 -10.11
N GLU A 414 22.88 2.20 -11.18
CA GLU A 414 24.24 2.66 -11.44
C GLU A 414 24.24 3.86 -12.39
N ARG A 415 25.17 4.80 -12.19
CA ARG A 415 25.39 5.91 -13.12
C ARG A 415 25.93 5.38 -14.45
N THR A 416 25.31 5.72 -15.57
CA THR A 416 25.84 5.36 -16.90
C THR A 416 27.17 6.08 -17.15
N PRO A 417 28.21 5.40 -17.68
CA PRO A 417 29.49 6.03 -17.96
C PRO A 417 29.34 7.14 -18.99
N SER A 418 30.07 8.24 -18.81
CA SER A 418 30.10 9.36 -19.74
C SER A 418 30.69 8.91 -21.07
N SER A 419 29.85 8.87 -22.11
CA SER A 419 30.26 8.60 -23.49
C SER A 419 31.37 9.55 -23.92
N THR A 420 32.45 9.01 -24.48
CA THR A 420 33.56 9.77 -25.11
C THR A 420 33.21 10.32 -26.50
N GLN A 421 32.10 9.88 -27.09
CA GLN A 421 31.55 10.51 -28.30
C GLN A 421 31.02 11.91 -27.94
N PRO A 422 31.08 12.90 -28.86
CA PRO A 422 30.44 14.20 -28.67
C PRO A 422 28.91 14.04 -28.62
N VAL A 423 28.38 13.87 -27.40
CA VAL A 423 26.94 13.74 -27.17
C VAL A 423 26.29 15.12 -27.34
N PRO A 424 25.24 15.27 -28.17
CA PRO A 424 24.54 16.53 -28.25
C PRO A 424 23.75 16.79 -26.96
N ALA A 425 24.08 17.91 -26.32
CA ALA A 425 23.28 18.63 -25.32
C ALA A 425 23.00 17.94 -23.96
N TRP A 426 22.48 18.77 -23.04
CA TRP A 426 22.14 18.40 -21.67
C TRP A 426 21.10 17.28 -21.58
N ARG A 427 21.32 16.38 -20.62
CA ARG A 427 20.47 15.21 -20.35
C ARG A 427 19.83 15.37 -18.98
N HIS A 428 18.60 14.91 -18.81
CA HIS A 428 17.95 14.94 -17.51
C HIS A 428 18.64 13.98 -16.52
N THR A 429 18.78 14.39 -15.25
CA THR A 429 19.55 13.65 -14.23
C THR A 429 19.12 12.19 -14.10
N LYS A 430 17.82 11.89 -14.23
CA LYS A 430 17.27 10.53 -14.16
C LYS A 430 17.75 9.60 -15.29
N SER A 431 18.06 10.14 -16.48
CA SER A 431 18.51 9.33 -17.62
C SER A 431 19.96 8.88 -17.49
N LEU A 432 20.75 9.55 -16.65
CA LEU A 432 22.14 9.21 -16.35
C LEU A 432 22.27 8.02 -15.38
N TYR A 433 21.19 7.28 -15.14
CA TYR A 433 21.14 6.07 -14.32
C TYR A 433 20.37 4.95 -15.01
N ARG A 434 20.80 3.72 -14.77
CA ARG A 434 20.11 2.49 -15.19
C ARG A 434 20.12 1.47 -14.06
N LEU A 435 19.13 0.56 -14.03
CA LEU A 435 19.14 -0.54 -13.08
C LEU A 435 20.25 -1.54 -13.45
N THR A 436 21.03 -2.01 -12.47
CA THR A 436 22.07 -3.03 -12.71
C THR A 436 21.44 -4.38 -13.09
N GLU A 437 22.17 -5.23 -13.83
CA GLU A 437 21.66 -6.55 -14.21
C GLU A 437 21.27 -7.45 -13.03
N GLY A 438 22.00 -7.36 -11.91
CA GLY A 438 21.65 -8.09 -10.69
C GLY A 438 20.26 -7.67 -10.19
N SER A 439 20.04 -6.37 -10.07
CA SER A 439 18.77 -5.81 -9.60
C SER A 439 17.63 -5.96 -10.61
N MET A 440 17.92 -6.02 -11.93
CA MET A 440 16.93 -6.41 -12.94
C MET A 440 16.44 -7.85 -12.71
N ARG A 441 17.34 -8.79 -12.35
CA ARG A 441 16.96 -10.19 -12.06
C ARG A 441 16.15 -10.33 -10.77
N SER A 442 16.43 -9.55 -9.73
CA SER A 442 15.62 -9.50 -8.51
C SER A 442 14.20 -8.95 -8.75
N LEU A 443 14.06 -7.99 -9.68
CA LEU A 443 12.82 -7.25 -9.90
C LEU A 443 11.89 -7.95 -10.91
N ARG A 444 11.26 -9.05 -10.46
CA ARG A 444 10.37 -9.88 -11.28
C ARG A 444 9.27 -9.06 -11.97
N GLY A 445 9.08 -9.33 -13.27
CA GLY A 445 8.10 -8.65 -14.13
C GLY A 445 8.60 -7.37 -14.81
N CYS A 446 9.83 -6.92 -14.49
CA CYS A 446 10.49 -5.82 -15.18
C CYS A 446 11.22 -6.32 -16.43
N SER A 447 11.17 -5.56 -17.53
CA SER A 447 11.95 -5.85 -18.75
C SER A 447 13.21 -4.97 -18.82
N PRO A 448 14.23 -5.32 -19.64
CA PRO A 448 15.42 -4.49 -19.83
C PRO A 448 15.10 -3.05 -20.29
N GLU A 449 14.05 -2.91 -21.11
CA GLU A 449 13.55 -1.63 -21.64
C GLU A 449 12.94 -0.72 -20.56
N MET A 450 12.43 -1.33 -19.49
CA MET A 450 11.90 -0.60 -18.33
C MET A 450 13.03 -0.06 -17.44
N CYS A 451 14.26 -0.53 -17.58
CA CYS A 451 15.35 -0.27 -16.63
C CYS A 451 16.29 0.90 -16.99
N SER A 452 15.94 1.69 -18.02
CA SER A 452 16.63 2.93 -18.40
C SER A 452 15.70 3.85 -19.20
N THR A 453 15.96 5.16 -19.18
CA THR A 453 15.24 6.17 -20.00
C THR A 453 16.04 6.68 -21.20
N ASP A 454 17.29 6.24 -21.36
CA ASP A 454 18.20 6.70 -22.42
C ASP A 454 17.82 6.23 -23.84
N THR A 455 16.94 5.24 -23.96
CA THR A 455 16.61 4.57 -25.23
C THR A 455 15.52 5.25 -26.06
N LEU A 456 15.28 6.56 -25.90
CA LEU A 456 14.14 7.26 -26.53
C LEU A 456 14.49 8.57 -27.25
N PRO A 457 14.02 8.76 -28.50
CA PRO A 457 13.31 7.80 -29.33
C PRO A 457 14.28 6.74 -29.88
N ARG A 458 13.85 5.47 -29.93
CA ARG A 458 14.58 4.44 -30.69
C ARG A 458 14.68 4.90 -32.13
N LYS A 459 15.86 4.78 -32.77
CA LYS A 459 16.15 5.32 -34.12
C LYS A 459 15.19 4.85 -35.24
N SER A 460 14.38 3.82 -35.00
CA SER A 460 13.36 3.27 -35.91
C SER A 460 11.92 3.69 -35.62
N LEU A 461 11.62 4.32 -34.48
CA LEU A 461 10.26 4.71 -34.11
C LEU A 461 9.86 6.05 -34.70
N LYS A 462 9.22 5.99 -35.88
CA LYS A 462 8.43 7.09 -36.41
C LYS A 462 7.24 7.32 -35.47
N VAL A 463 7.23 8.46 -34.79
CA VAL A 463 6.06 8.95 -34.05
C VAL A 463 4.85 8.97 -35.00
N SER A 464 3.83 8.18 -34.70
CA SER A 464 2.62 8.15 -35.53
C SER A 464 1.78 9.40 -35.26
N THR A 465 1.80 10.34 -36.18
CA THR A 465 0.99 11.57 -36.13
C THR A 465 -0.51 11.34 -36.32
N ARG A 466 -0.99 10.08 -36.35
CA ARG A 466 -2.41 9.72 -36.41
C ARG A 466 -3.14 9.71 -35.05
N LEU A 467 -2.46 10.10 -33.97
CA LEU A 467 -3.03 10.23 -32.62
C LEU A 467 -2.85 11.65 -32.04
N LEU A 468 -2.60 12.62 -32.92
CA LEU A 468 -2.80 14.06 -32.70
C LEU A 468 -4.02 14.50 -33.52
#